data_AF-A0A9E4W4B5-F1
#
_entry.id   AF-A0A9E4W4B5-F1
#
_cell.length_a   1.000
_cell.length_b   1.000
_cell.length_c   1.000
_cell.angle_alpha   90.00
_cell.angle_beta   90.00
_cell.angle_gamma   90.00
#
_symmetry.space_group_name_H-M   'P 1'
#
loop_
_entity.id
_entity.type
_entity.pdbx_description
1 polymer ?
#
loop_
_entity_poly.entity_id
_entity_poly.type
_entity_poly.pdbx_seq_one_letter_code
_entity_poly.pdbx_strand_id
1 'polypeptide(L)'
;MNVGEGETLGPILVDASGRTLYLFTNDEPSVSNCSGGCARSWPPLVTVDDPAAGDGVDGGLLGTVTREDGSAQVTYNGRPVYYYANDEKPGDTNGHDVGGVWFAVSISGESADQAGAAGGQAAGDDY
;
A
#
# COMPACT_ATOMS: atom_id res chain seq x y z
N MET A 1 -8.00 -7.17 2.15
CA MET A 1 -7.45 -6.06 1.36
C MET A 1 -8.32 -5.91 0.12
N ASN A 2 -8.73 -4.69 -0.24
CA ASN A 2 -9.62 -4.40 -1.37
C ASN A 2 -9.00 -3.36 -2.30
N VAL A 3 -9.62 -3.13 -3.45
CA VAL A 3 -9.37 -1.95 -4.30
C VAL A 3 -10.34 -0.83 -3.90
N GLY A 4 -9.82 0.39 -3.77
CA GLY A 4 -10.58 1.61 -3.55
C GLY A 4 -10.09 2.74 -4.45
N GLU A 5 -10.78 3.88 -4.42
CA GLU A 5 -10.39 5.08 -5.17
C GLU A 5 -9.70 6.07 -4.23
N GLY A 6 -8.47 6.46 -4.56
CA GLY A 6 -7.76 7.55 -3.89
C GLY A 6 -8.21 8.89 -4.47
N GLU A 7 -8.39 9.90 -3.61
CA GLU A 7 -8.99 11.19 -3.99
C GLU A 7 -8.38 11.81 -5.27
N THR A 8 -7.08 11.66 -5.49
CA THR A 8 -6.37 12.19 -6.67
C THR A 8 -5.55 11.15 -7.43
N LEU A 9 -5.53 9.89 -6.98
CA LEU A 9 -4.59 8.85 -7.43
C LEU A 9 -5.25 7.73 -8.26
N GLY A 10 -6.58 7.70 -8.33
CA GLY A 10 -7.31 6.59 -8.95
C GLY A 10 -7.25 5.31 -8.10
N PRO A 11 -7.28 4.11 -8.73
CA PRO A 11 -7.34 2.85 -8.01
C PRO A 11 -6.10 2.56 -7.15
N ILE A 12 -6.33 2.34 -5.86
CA ILE A 12 -5.32 2.05 -4.84
C ILE A 12 -5.76 0.89 -3.95
N LEU A 13 -4.83 0.31 -3.20
CA LEU A 13 -5.13 -0.68 -2.19
C LEU A 13 -5.64 -0.03 -0.91
N VAL A 14 -6.73 -0.58 -0.39
CA VAL A 14 -7.34 -0.16 0.87
C VAL A 14 -7.64 -1.36 1.77
N ASP A 15 -7.83 -1.12 3.06
CA ASP A 15 -8.37 -2.13 3.96
C ASP A 15 -9.90 -2.33 3.80
N ALA A 16 -10.49 -3.19 4.63
CA ALA A 16 -11.92 -3.48 4.59
C ALA A 16 -12.82 -2.27 4.91
N SER A 17 -12.27 -1.24 5.57
CA SER A 17 -12.96 0.01 5.89
C SER A 17 -12.67 1.13 4.87
N GLY A 18 -11.93 0.83 3.80
CA GLY A 18 -11.57 1.81 2.77
C GLY A 18 -10.42 2.74 3.16
N ARG A 19 -9.63 2.42 4.19
CA ARG A 19 -8.43 3.20 4.55
C ARG A 19 -7.29 2.87 3.60
N THR A 20 -6.62 3.89 3.08
CA THR A 20 -5.49 3.77 2.16
C THR A 20 -4.32 3.01 2.80
N LEU A 21 -3.70 2.15 1.99
CA LEU A 21 -2.49 1.44 2.34
C LEU A 21 -1.28 2.06 1.62
N TYR A 22 -0.18 2.15 2.36
CA TYR A 22 1.05 2.80 1.94
C TYR A 22 2.24 1.85 1.96
N LEU A 23 3.18 2.06 1.05
CA LEU A 23 4.52 1.48 1.08
C LEU A 23 5.55 2.51 1.54
N PHE A 24 6.60 2.03 2.19
CA PHE A 24 7.77 2.82 2.58
C PHE A 24 8.95 2.47 1.66
N THR A 25 9.53 3.45 0.97
CA THR A 25 10.63 3.18 0.03
C THR A 25 11.93 2.78 0.70
N ASN A 26 12.06 3.06 2.00
CA ASN A 26 13.21 2.63 2.79
C ASN A 26 13.05 1.21 3.33
N ASP A 27 11.95 0.50 3.06
CA ASP A 27 11.82 -0.92 3.35
C ASP A 27 12.47 -1.78 2.26
N GLU A 28 13.08 -2.89 2.65
CA GLU A 28 13.47 -3.97 1.74
C GLU A 28 12.34 -4.99 1.55
N PRO A 29 12.41 -5.86 0.52
CA PRO A 29 11.46 -6.95 0.37
C PRO A 29 11.36 -7.79 1.66
N SER A 30 10.15 -7.88 2.21
CA SER A 30 9.85 -8.60 3.45
C SER A 30 10.66 -8.14 4.68
N VAL A 31 11.08 -6.88 4.74
CA VAL A 31 11.70 -6.27 5.94
C VAL A 31 11.10 -4.89 6.17
N SER A 32 10.66 -4.61 7.40
CA SER A 32 10.20 -3.28 7.79
C SER A 32 11.27 -2.53 8.57
N ASN A 33 11.67 -1.37 8.08
CA ASN A 33 12.55 -0.41 8.77
C ASN A 33 11.76 0.64 9.56
N CYS A 34 10.43 0.60 9.51
CA CYS A 34 9.56 1.53 10.23
C CYS A 34 9.21 0.98 11.63
N SER A 35 9.90 1.44 12.67
CA SER A 35 9.64 1.08 14.07
C SER A 35 9.54 2.32 14.98
N GLY A 36 9.14 2.13 16.24
CA GLY A 36 9.10 3.18 17.25
C GLY A 36 8.25 4.39 16.82
N GLY A 37 8.89 5.57 16.69
CA GLY A 37 8.21 6.80 16.27
C GLY A 37 7.65 6.73 14.85
N CYS A 38 8.33 6.02 13.94
CA CYS A 38 7.84 5.81 12.59
C CYS A 38 6.50 5.07 12.62
N ALA A 39 6.43 3.94 13.35
CA ALA A 39 5.24 3.11 13.46
C ALA A 39 4.06 3.79 14.18
N ARG A 40 4.29 4.92 14.86
CA ARG A 40 3.19 5.76 15.40
C ARG A 40 2.55 6.63 14.33
N SER A 41 3.37 7.20 13.44
CA SER A 41 2.89 7.99 12.30
C SER A 41 2.42 7.13 11.14
N TRP A 42 2.99 5.92 11.02
CA TRP A 42 2.72 4.95 9.98
C TRP A 42 2.43 3.58 10.57
N PRO A 43 1.23 3.38 11.16
CA PRO A 43 0.90 2.11 11.81
C PRO A 43 0.97 0.93 10.81
N PRO A 44 1.68 -0.17 11.13
CA PRO A 44 1.70 -1.34 10.27
C PRO A 44 0.31 -1.98 10.17
N LEU A 45 -0.04 -2.49 8.99
CA LEU A 45 -1.20 -3.36 8.84
C LEU A 45 -0.87 -4.74 9.42
N VAL A 46 -1.22 -4.96 10.68
CA VAL A 46 -1.00 -6.25 11.36
C VAL A 46 -2.17 -7.21 11.16
N THR A 47 -1.87 -8.52 11.17
CA THR A 47 -2.87 -9.58 11.08
C THR A 47 -2.56 -10.72 12.04
N VAL A 48 -3.59 -11.47 12.43
CA VAL A 48 -3.47 -12.72 13.19
C VAL A 48 -3.76 -13.96 12.33
N ASP A 49 -4.58 -13.78 11.29
CA ASP A 49 -4.93 -14.81 10.31
C ASP A 49 -4.27 -14.50 8.96
N ASP A 50 -4.34 -15.44 8.03
CA ASP A 50 -3.87 -15.22 6.66
C ASP A 50 -4.63 -14.04 6.01
N PRO A 51 -3.94 -13.08 5.38
CA PRO A 51 -4.59 -11.94 4.74
C PRO A 51 -5.42 -12.40 3.54
N ALA A 52 -6.65 -11.90 3.45
CA ALA A 52 -7.56 -12.19 2.35
C ALA A 52 -7.57 -11.07 1.30
N ALA A 53 -7.53 -11.46 0.02
CA ALA A 53 -7.82 -10.59 -1.11
C ALA A 53 -9.34 -10.46 -1.32
N GLY A 54 -9.82 -9.24 -1.40
CA GLY A 54 -11.15 -8.91 -1.91
C GLY A 54 -11.13 -8.65 -3.41
N ASP A 55 -12.25 -8.16 -3.93
CA ASP A 55 -12.42 -7.93 -5.36
C ASP A 55 -11.36 -6.97 -5.93
N GLY A 56 -10.77 -7.36 -7.06
CA GLY A 56 -9.75 -6.58 -7.78
C GLY A 56 -8.32 -6.67 -7.21
N VAL A 57 -8.11 -7.36 -6.09
CA VAL A 57 -6.78 -7.56 -5.49
C VAL A 57 -6.21 -8.90 -5.95
N ASP A 58 -4.93 -8.90 -6.37
CA ASP A 58 -4.23 -10.14 -6.69
C ASP A 58 -3.77 -10.84 -5.40
N GLY A 59 -4.47 -11.92 -5.05
CA GLY A 59 -4.14 -12.74 -3.88
C GLY A 59 -2.76 -13.40 -3.97
N GLY A 60 -2.18 -13.57 -5.16
CA GLY A 60 -0.82 -14.09 -5.34
C GLY A 60 0.26 -13.11 -4.91
N LEU A 61 -0.07 -11.82 -4.74
CA LEU A 61 0.84 -10.80 -4.24
C LEU A 61 0.75 -10.61 -2.72
N LEU A 62 -0.26 -11.18 -2.06
CA LEU A 62 -0.41 -11.08 -0.61
C LEU A 62 0.59 -11.98 0.11
N GLY A 63 1.12 -11.46 1.20
CA GLY A 63 1.95 -12.23 2.12
C GLY A 63 1.98 -11.60 3.50
N THR A 64 2.90 -12.09 4.33
CA THR A 64 3.16 -11.54 5.65
C THR A 64 4.65 -11.54 5.96
N VAL A 65 5.08 -10.59 6.77
CA VAL A 65 6.42 -10.54 7.39
C VAL A 65 6.26 -10.53 8.92
N THR A 66 7.14 -11.24 9.62
CA THR A 66 7.24 -11.12 11.08
C THR A 66 8.09 -9.90 11.44
N ARG A 67 7.52 -8.97 12.20
CA ARG A 67 8.21 -7.78 12.70
C ARG A 67 9.10 -8.12 13.90
N GLU A 68 10.02 -7.22 14.24
CA GLU A 68 10.90 -7.36 15.41
C GLU A 68 10.16 -7.51 16.73
N ASP A 69 8.95 -6.91 16.84
CA ASP A 69 8.07 -7.02 18.00
C ASP A 69 7.27 -8.33 18.06
N GLY A 70 7.45 -9.21 17.07
CA GLY A 70 6.77 -10.50 16.95
C GLY A 70 5.40 -10.46 16.27
N SER A 71 4.88 -9.28 15.92
CA SER A 71 3.62 -9.19 15.18
C SER A 71 3.80 -9.56 13.70
N ALA A 72 2.77 -10.18 13.11
CA ALA A 72 2.73 -10.43 11.68
C ALA A 72 2.14 -9.20 10.97
N GLN A 73 2.89 -8.62 10.04
CA GLN A 73 2.46 -7.52 9.20
C GLN A 73 2.17 -8.02 7.79
N VAL A 74 1.08 -7.53 7.21
CA VAL A 74 0.71 -7.83 5.83
C VAL A 74 1.71 -7.21 4.87
N THR A 75 2.07 -7.97 3.83
CA THR A 75 2.82 -7.49 2.68
C THR A 75 1.96 -7.58 1.42
N TYR A 76 2.23 -6.72 0.45
CA TYR A 76 1.70 -6.84 -0.90
C TYR A 76 2.83 -6.64 -1.91
N ASN A 77 2.95 -7.54 -2.87
CA ASN A 77 4.08 -7.61 -3.80
C ASN A 77 5.44 -7.60 -3.06
N GLY A 78 5.51 -8.33 -1.94
CA GLY A 78 6.69 -8.44 -1.09
C GLY A 78 7.02 -7.19 -0.25
N ARG A 79 6.23 -6.11 -0.31
CA ARG A 79 6.45 -4.87 0.46
C ARG A 79 5.55 -4.83 1.69
N PRO A 80 6.08 -4.51 2.89
CA PRO A 80 5.23 -4.24 4.05
C PRO A 80 4.30 -3.06 3.78
N VAL A 81 3.03 -3.19 4.19
CA VAL A 81 2.04 -2.12 4.01
C VAL A 81 1.61 -1.49 5.34
N TYR A 82 1.33 -0.20 5.29
CA TYR A 82 1.06 0.65 6.46
C TYR A 82 -0.19 1.50 6.25
N TYR A 83 -0.72 1.99 7.35
CA TYR A 83 -1.66 3.11 7.41
C TYR A 83 -0.90 4.43 7.56
N TYR A 84 -1.60 5.55 7.38
CA TYR A 84 -1.12 6.86 7.79
C TYR A 84 -1.98 7.44 8.92
N ALA A 85 -1.34 7.94 9.98
CA ALA A 85 -2.05 8.40 11.17
C ALA A 85 -2.90 9.66 10.96
N ASN A 86 -2.65 10.43 9.90
CA ASN A 86 -3.43 11.62 9.56
C ASN A 86 -4.46 11.38 8.43
N ASP A 87 -4.71 10.13 8.06
CA ASP A 87 -5.91 9.80 7.28
C ASP A 87 -7.09 9.65 8.25
N GLU A 88 -8.15 10.43 8.00
CA GLU A 88 -9.32 10.53 8.89
C GLU A 88 -10.56 9.82 8.33
N LYS A 89 -10.69 9.77 6.99
CA LYS A 89 -11.83 9.17 6.30
C LYS A 89 -11.37 8.16 5.22
N PRO A 90 -12.23 7.19 4.86
CA PRO A 90 -11.96 6.30 3.73
C PRO A 90 -11.68 7.09 2.45
N GLY A 91 -10.67 6.64 1.70
CA GLY A 91 -10.22 7.31 0.47
C GLY A 91 -9.21 8.45 0.69
N ASP A 92 -8.96 8.90 1.93
CA ASP A 92 -7.89 9.86 2.20
C ASP A 92 -6.55 9.32 1.68
N THR A 93 -5.79 10.19 1.02
CA THR A 93 -4.44 9.87 0.53
C THR A 93 -3.39 10.82 1.11
N ASN A 94 -3.59 11.34 2.33
CA ASN A 94 -2.75 12.41 2.89
C ASN A 94 -1.30 11.96 3.14
N GLY A 95 -1.07 10.66 3.27
CA GLY A 95 0.27 10.08 3.40
C GLY A 95 1.06 10.00 2.10
N HIS A 96 0.44 10.25 0.96
CA HIS A 96 1.10 10.10 -0.33
C HIS A 96 2.16 11.21 -0.52
N ASP A 97 3.33 10.82 -1.00
CA ASP A 97 4.53 11.65 -1.19
C ASP A 97 5.07 12.32 0.09
N VAL A 98 4.65 11.85 1.28
CA VAL A 98 5.19 12.39 2.54
C VAL A 98 6.69 12.09 2.62
N GLY A 99 7.48 13.16 2.62
CA GLY A 99 8.94 13.07 2.68
C GLY A 99 9.60 12.40 1.46
N GLY A 100 8.87 12.23 0.35
CA GLY A 100 9.36 11.55 -0.86
C GLY A 100 9.69 10.07 -0.67
N VAL A 101 9.18 9.45 0.39
CA VAL A 101 9.49 8.05 0.76
C VAL A 101 8.25 7.23 1.13
N TRP A 102 7.08 7.85 1.21
CA TRP A 102 5.80 7.19 1.51
C TRP A 102 4.84 7.35 0.34
N PHE A 103 4.30 6.24 -0.14
CA PHE A 103 3.44 6.24 -1.32
C PHE A 103 2.25 5.32 -1.13
N ALA A 104 1.06 5.79 -1.52
CA ALA A 104 -0.11 4.93 -1.65
C ALA A 104 0.20 3.78 -2.61
N VAL A 105 -0.26 2.58 -2.28
CA VAL A 105 0.00 1.37 -3.05
C VAL A 105 -1.02 1.23 -4.16
N SER A 106 -0.55 1.09 -5.40
CA SER A 106 -1.39 0.78 -6.56
C SER A 106 -1.88 -0.67 -6.53
N ILE A 107 -2.82 -1.01 -7.42
CA ILE A 107 -3.27 -2.41 -7.59
C ILE A 107 -2.14 -3.38 -8.00
N SER A 108 -1.06 -2.88 -8.65
CA SER A 108 0.13 -3.66 -9.01
C SER A 108 1.11 -3.84 -7.85
N GLY A 109 0.87 -3.19 -6.70
CA GLY A 109 1.77 -3.23 -5.55
C GLY A 109 2.97 -2.29 -5.66
N GLU A 110 2.90 -1.33 -6.58
CA GLU A 110 3.88 -0.27 -6.78
C GLU A 110 3.37 1.06 -6.20
N SER A 111 4.15 2.14 -6.30
CA SER A 111 3.62 3.45 -5.93
C SER A 111 2.54 3.89 -6.94
N ALA A 112 1.48 4.52 -6.43
CA ALA A 112 0.38 5.03 -7.25
C ALA A 112 0.83 6.01 -8.37
N ASP A 113 1.95 6.71 -8.18
CA ASP A 113 2.55 7.58 -9.22
C ASP A 113 2.98 6.81 -10.47
N GLN A 114 3.47 5.58 -10.30
CA GLN A 114 3.95 4.73 -11.39
C GLN A 114 2.79 4.00 -12.07
N ALA A 115 1.68 3.76 -11.35
CA ALA A 115 0.50 3.13 -11.92
C ALA A 115 -0.26 4.05 -12.90
N GLY A 116 -0.17 5.37 -12.72
CA GLY A 116 -0.66 6.35 -13.71
C GLY A 116 0.09 6.30 -15.05
N ALA A 117 1.34 5.81 -15.07
CA ALA A 117 2.13 5.67 -16.29
C ALA A 117 1.89 4.34 -17.02
N ALA A 118 1.42 3.29 -16.33
CA ALA A 118 1.18 1.98 -16.92
C ALA A 118 -0.18 1.87 -17.66
N GLY A 119 -1.08 2.84 -17.49
CA GLY A 119 -2.38 2.91 -18.19
C GLY A 119 -2.39 3.74 -19.46
N GLY A 120 -1.25 4.34 -19.84
CA GLY A 120 -1.14 5.36 -20.88
C GLY A 120 -0.27 4.99 -22.07
N GLN A 121 -0.23 3.74 -22.51
CA GLN A 121 0.33 3.43 -23.84
C GLN A 121 -0.29 2.19 -24.48
N ALA A 122 -1.50 2.37 -25.00
CA ALA A 122 -2.08 1.53 -26.04
C ALA A 122 -3.03 2.37 -26.89
N ALA A 123 -2.49 3.10 -27.87
CA ALA A 123 -3.11 3.40 -29.16
C ALA A 123 -2.20 4.37 -29.95
N GLY A 124 -1.69 3.92 -31.10
CA GLY A 124 -1.10 4.83 -32.08
C GLY A 124 -0.03 4.20 -32.96
N ASP A 125 -0.37 3.13 -33.68
CA ASP A 125 0.28 2.79 -34.94
C ASP A 125 0.00 3.91 -35.98
N ASP A 126 0.98 4.14 -36.86
CA ASP A 126 0.84 4.67 -38.24
C ASP A 126 0.35 6.13 -38.47
N TYR A 127 1.30 7.07 -38.67
CA TYR A 127 1.60 7.77 -39.95
C TYR A 127 2.69 8.86 -39.78
#